data_AF-A0A534LW32-F1
#
_entry.id   AF-A0A534LW32-F1
#
_cell.length_a   1.000
_cell.length_b   1.000
_cell.length_c   1.000
_cell.angle_alpha   90.00
_cell.angle_beta   90.00
_cell.angle_gamma   90.00
#
_symmetry.space_group_name_H-M   'P 1'
#
loop_
_entity.id
_entity.type
_entity.pdbx_description
1 polymer ?
#
loop_
_entity_poly.entity_id
_entity_poly.type
_entity_poly.pdbx_seq_one_letter_code
_entity_poly.pdbx_strand_id
1 'polypeptide(L)'
;MKDLEEAESWLDAAKFTLANTAKGRARFTVAIAQSIHALIKANDALSMRFLGRRSTRHEDAAIMFGRLIKQNKVDPKYAQLRPS
;
A
#
# COMPACT_ATOMS: atom_id res chain seq x y z
N MET A 1 -11.31 7.22 -1.59
CA MET A 1 -10.87 7.43 -3.00
C MET A 1 -9.51 8.11 -3.01
N LYS A 2 -9.36 9.31 -2.40
CA LYS A 2 -8.06 10.01 -2.26
C LYS A 2 -6.88 9.16 -1.76
N ASP A 3 -7.05 8.33 -0.72
CA ASP A 3 -5.94 7.48 -0.23
C ASP A 3 -5.54 6.39 -1.23
N LEU A 4 -6.48 5.92 -2.07
CA LEU A 4 -6.19 4.94 -3.12
C LEU A 4 -5.44 5.59 -4.29
N GLU A 5 -5.85 6.80 -4.70
CA GLU A 5 -5.12 7.59 -5.71
C GLU A 5 -3.69 7.91 -5.25
N GLU A 6 -3.50 8.22 -3.96
CA GLU A 6 -2.17 8.43 -3.39
C GLU A 6 -1.34 7.14 -3.42
N ALA A 7 -1.96 5.99 -3.13
CA ALA A 7 -1.31 4.69 -3.24
C ALA A 7 -0.82 4.38 -4.66
N GLU A 8 -1.66 4.67 -5.67
CA GLU A 8 -1.31 4.51 -7.08
C GLU A 8 -0.14 5.40 -7.48
N SER A 9 -0.14 6.67 -7.06
CA SER A 9 0.96 7.60 -7.30
C SER A 9 2.29 7.10 -6.71
N TRP A 10 2.28 6.58 -5.48
CA TRP A 10 3.48 5.99 -4.86
C TRP A 10 3.97 4.74 -5.61
N LEU A 11 3.05 3.90 -6.07
CA LEU A 11 3.39 2.70 -6.83
C LEU A 11 4.01 3.04 -8.19
N ASP A 12 3.48 4.04 -8.89
CA ASP A 12 4.03 4.48 -10.16
C ASP A 12 5.40 5.14 -9.99
N ALA A 13 5.60 5.90 -8.91
CA ALA A 13 6.93 6.42 -8.54
C ALA A 13 7.93 5.28 -8.26
N ALA A 14 7.50 4.21 -7.59
CA ALA A 14 8.33 3.02 -7.35
C ALA A 14 8.75 2.34 -8.66
N LYS A 15 7.80 2.12 -9.58
CA LYS A 15 8.07 1.53 -10.90
C LYS A 15 9.03 2.39 -11.71
N PHE A 16 8.81 3.71 -11.74
CA PHE A 16 9.69 4.66 -12.43
C PHE A 16 11.11 4.62 -11.85
N THR A 17 11.23 4.66 -10.52
CA THR A 17 12.53 4.63 -9.85
C THR A 17 13.28 3.33 -10.13
N LEU A 18 12.58 2.19 -10.10
CA LEU A 18 13.17 0.89 -10.39
C LEU A 18 13.69 0.83 -11.84
N ALA A 19 12.93 1.37 -12.80
CA ALA A 19 13.32 1.42 -14.22
C ALA A 19 14.52 2.34 -14.48
N ASN A 20 14.76 3.35 -13.63
CA ASN A 20 15.85 4.30 -13.81
C ASN A 20 17.22 3.71 -13.43
N THR A 21 17.94 3.17 -14.41
CA THR A 21 19.27 2.55 -14.26
C THR A 21 20.38 3.55 -13.88
N ALA A 22 20.22 4.84 -14.17
CA ALA A 22 21.22 5.86 -13.85
C ALA A 22 21.43 6.04 -12.34
N LYS A 23 20.48 5.61 -11.50
CA LYS A 23 20.53 5.69 -10.03
C LYS A 23 21.27 4.51 -9.38
N GLY A 24 21.83 3.59 -10.17
CA GLY A 24 22.64 2.47 -9.68
C GLY A 24 21.89 1.60 -8.66
N ARG A 25 22.57 1.12 -7.60
CA ARG A 25 21.95 0.28 -6.57
C ARG A 25 20.99 1.03 -5.64
N ALA A 26 21.16 2.34 -5.45
CA ALA A 26 20.32 3.15 -4.57
C ALA A 26 18.84 3.15 -4.99
N ARG A 27 18.58 2.97 -6.30
CA ARG A 27 17.22 2.87 -6.84
C ARG A 27 16.39 1.76 -6.21
N PHE A 28 17.02 0.65 -5.81
CA PHE A 28 16.30 -0.48 -5.20
C PHE A 28 15.76 -0.10 -3.82
N THR A 29 16.59 0.50 -2.97
CA THR A 29 16.16 0.97 -1.64
C THR A 29 15.03 1.99 -1.75
N VAL A 30 15.14 2.94 -2.67
CA VAL A 30 14.10 3.97 -2.87
C VAL A 30 12.81 3.36 -3.41
N ALA A 31 12.89 2.48 -4.42
CA ALA A 31 11.73 1.81 -4.98
C ALA A 31 11.01 0.92 -3.93
N ILE A 32 11.77 0.25 -3.06
CA ILE A 32 11.21 -0.52 -1.93
C ILE A 32 10.47 0.41 -0.96
N ALA A 33 11.09 1.53 -0.56
CA ALA A 33 10.46 2.50 0.33
C ALA A 33 9.16 3.08 -0.27
N GLN A 34 9.17 3.44 -1.55
CA GLN A 34 7.99 3.92 -2.27
C GLN A 34 6.90 2.85 -2.36
N SER A 35 7.27 1.59 -2.57
CA SER A 35 6.33 0.46 -2.57
C SER A 35 5.68 0.24 -1.20
N ILE A 36 6.45 0.38 -0.11
CA ILE A 36 5.91 0.32 1.25
C ILE A 36 4.92 1.47 1.49
N HIS A 37 5.24 2.69 1.05
CA HIS A 37 4.29 3.81 1.12
C HIS A 37 3.00 3.53 0.35
N ALA A 38 3.08 2.96 -0.86
CA ALA A 38 1.90 2.57 -1.63
C ALA A 38 1.02 1.58 -0.86
N LEU A 39 1.62 0.56 -0.23
CA LEU A 39 0.90 -0.41 0.59
C LEU A 39 0.22 0.24 1.81
N ILE A 40 0.92 1.14 2.51
CA ILE A 40 0.35 1.86 3.66
C ILE A 40 -0.87 2.68 3.23
N LYS A 41 -0.78 3.41 2.10
CA LYS A 41 -1.89 4.23 1.60
C LYS A 41 -3.09 3.40 1.12
N ALA A 42 -2.83 2.27 0.46
CA ALA A 42 -3.88 1.31 0.11
C ALA A 42 -4.57 0.75 1.37
N ASN A 43 -3.80 0.44 2.42
CA ASN A 43 -4.32 0.02 3.70
C ASN A 43 -5.13 1.13 4.40
N ASP A 44 -4.69 2.39 4.32
CA ASP A 44 -5.44 3.53 4.84
C ASP A 44 -6.77 3.70 4.12
N ALA A 45 -6.83 3.48 2.80
CA ALA A 45 -8.08 3.51 2.04
C ALA A 45 -9.10 2.47 2.55
N LEU A 46 -8.64 1.22 2.79
CA LEU A 46 -9.48 0.16 3.38
C LEU A 46 -9.86 0.47 4.83
N SER A 47 -8.92 0.97 5.62
CA SER A 47 -9.10 1.28 7.04
C SER A 47 -10.09 2.42 7.23
N MET A 48 -10.00 3.48 6.43
CA MET A 48 -11.00 4.55 6.43
C MET A 48 -12.38 4.02 6.05
N ARG A 49 -12.48 3.14 5.04
CA ARG A 49 -13.75 2.57 4.60
C ARG A 49 -14.43 1.71 5.67
N PHE A 50 -13.68 0.87 6.38
CA PHE A 50 -14.27 -0.15 7.26
C PHE A 50 -14.11 0.12 8.76
N LEU A 51 -13.12 0.91 9.16
CA LEU A 51 -12.80 1.22 10.56
C LEU A 51 -13.00 2.70 10.90
N GLY A 52 -13.26 3.56 9.91
CA GLY A 52 -13.46 5.00 10.10
C GLY A 52 -12.21 5.79 10.50
N ARG A 53 -11.03 5.16 10.45
CA ARG A 53 -9.75 5.76 10.81
C ARG A 53 -8.61 5.13 10.03
N ARG A 54 -7.52 5.88 9.88
CA ARG A 54 -6.26 5.45 9.26
C ARG A 54 -5.11 5.45 10.25
N SER A 55 -3.98 4.89 9.84
CA SER A 55 -2.76 4.89 10.65
C SER A 55 -2.23 6.32 10.77
N THR A 56 -1.79 6.73 11.97
CA THR A 56 -1.13 8.04 12.15
C THR A 56 0.39 7.93 12.05
N ARG A 57 0.94 6.73 12.24
CA ARG A 57 2.35 6.40 12.13
C ARG A 57 2.54 5.15 11.27
N HIS A 58 3.72 4.98 10.68
CA HIS A 58 3.98 3.86 9.77
C HIS A 58 3.92 2.50 10.48
N GLU A 59 4.41 2.42 11.73
CA GLU A 59 4.39 1.19 12.54
C GLU A 59 2.98 0.68 12.83
N ASP A 60 1.98 1.57 12.84
CA ASP A 60 0.60 1.21 13.14
C ASP A 60 -0.11 0.56 11.94
N ALA A 61 0.46 0.69 10.73
CA ALA A 61 -0.17 0.20 9.50
C ALA A 61 -0.40 -1.32 9.54
N ALA A 62 0.56 -2.09 10.04
CA ALA A 62 0.42 -3.55 10.18
C ALA A 62 -0.69 -3.92 11.17
N ILE A 63 -0.79 -3.18 12.29
CA ILE A 63 -1.84 -3.39 13.30
C ILE A 63 -3.21 -3.08 12.72
N MET A 64 -3.33 -1.99 11.94
CA MET A 64 -4.56 -1.58 11.27
C MET A 64 -5.00 -2.63 10.24
N PHE A 65 -4.08 -3.14 9.43
CA PHE A 65 -4.39 -4.21 8.48
C PHE A 65 -4.85 -5.49 9.20
N GLY A 66 -4.16 -5.88 10.28
CA GLY A 66 -4.55 -7.04 11.09
C GLY A 66 -5.97 -6.92 11.67
N ARG A 67 -6.42 -5.71 12.01
CA ARG A 67 -7.81 -5.48 12.46
C ARG A 67 -8.82 -5.71 11.33
N LEU A 68 -8.52 -5.27 10.11
CA LEU A 68 -9.36 -5.53 8.94
C LEU A 68 -9.55 -7.04 8.69
N ILE A 69 -8.46 -7.81 8.80
CA ILE A 69 -8.51 -9.28 8.66
C ILE A 69 -9.36 -9.91 9.77
N LYS A 70 -9.11 -9.56 11.04
CA LYS A 70 -9.86 -10.11 12.18
C LYS A 70 -11.37 -9.83 12.11
N GLN A 71 -11.77 -8.75 11.45
CA GLN A 71 -13.17 -8.37 11.26
C GLN A 71 -13.76 -8.86 9.92
N ASN A 72 -13.06 -9.73 9.18
CA ASN A 72 -13.46 -10.24 7.87
C ASN A 72 -13.80 -9.13 6.86
N LYS A 73 -13.07 -8.00 6.90
CA LYS A 73 -13.28 -6.87 5.97
C LYS A 73 -12.52 -7.01 4.66
N VAL A 74 -11.53 -7.90 4.63
CA VAL A 74 -10.86 -8.35 3.40
C VAL A 74 -11.32 -9.79 3.17
N ASP A 75 -12.37 -9.94 2.36
CA ASP A 75 -12.98 -11.24 2.09
C ASP A 75 -12.08 -12.06 1.13
N PRO A 76 -11.59 -13.24 1.54
CA PRO A 76 -10.77 -14.09 0.69
C PRO A 76 -11.45 -14.49 -0.62
N LYS A 77 -12.79 -14.47 -0.69
CA LYS A 77 -13.54 -14.79 -1.90
C LYS A 77 -13.34 -13.81 -3.06
N TYR A 78 -12.57 -12.74 -2.87
CA TYR A 78 -12.21 -11.81 -3.93
C TYR A 78 -10.75 -11.98 -4.38
N ALA A 79 -9.99 -12.89 -3.78
CA ALA A 79 -8.58 -13.11 -4.12
C ALA A 79 -8.38 -13.54 -5.58
N GLN A 80 -9.34 -14.27 -6.15
CA GLN A 80 -9.35 -14.73 -7.54
C GLN A 80 -9.63 -13.61 -8.56
N LEU A 81 -9.97 -12.39 -8.12
CA LEU A 81 -10.11 -11.25 -9.02
C LEU A 81 -8.76 -10.67 -9.46
N ARG A 82 -7.64 -11.17 -8.92
CA ARG A 82 -6.31 -10.77 -9.36
C ARG A 82 -6.06 -11.30 -10.79
N PRO A 83 -5.71 -10.45 -11.77
CA PRO A 83 -5.31 -10.93 -13.09
C PRO A 83 -4.06 -11.81 -12.99
N SER A 84 -4.06 -12.92 -13.73
CA SER A 84 -2.94 -13.87 -13.87
C SER A 84 -1.77 -13.28 -14.63
#